data_AF-A0A2I3G5R5-F1
#
_entry.id   AF-A0A2I3G5R5-F1
#
_cell.length_a   1.000
_cell.length_b   1.000
_cell.length_c   1.000
_cell.angle_alpha   90.00
_cell.angle_beta   90.00
_cell.angle_gamma   90.00
#
_symmetry.space_group_name_H-M   'P 1'
#
loop_
_entity.id
_entity.type
_entity.pdbx_description
1 polymer ?
#
loop_
_entity_poly.entity_id
_entity_poly.type
_entity_poly.pdbx_seq_one_letter_code
_entity_poly.pdbx_strand_id
1 'polypeptide(L)'
;MGISRENWHKRRKTGGKRKPYHKKRKYELGRPAANTKIGPCHIHTVRVRGGNKKYCALRLDVGNFSWGSECCTRKIRIIDVVYNASNNELVRTKTLVKNCVVLLDSTPYQQWYESHYALPLGRKKGANSLLEEQFQQGKLLGCIASRPGQCGQADGYVLEGKELEFYLRKIKARKGK
;
A
#
# COMPACT_ATOMS: atom_id res chain seq x y z
N MET A 1 6.48 -25.05 17.96
CA MET A 1 6.96 -24.29 16.78
C MET A 1 5.83 -24.19 15.77
N GLY A 2 5.48 -22.98 15.35
CA GLY A 2 4.31 -22.74 14.48
C GLY A 2 4.58 -22.96 12.99
N ILE A 3 4.16 -21.98 12.20
CA ILE A 3 4.36 -21.92 10.74
C ILE A 3 5.86 -22.09 10.42
N SER A 4 6.18 -22.92 9.43
CA SER A 4 7.56 -23.17 8.97
C SER A 4 7.75 -22.66 7.55
N ARG A 5 8.91 -22.08 7.26
CA ARG A 5 9.33 -21.60 5.93
C ARG A 5 10.29 -22.57 5.23
N GLU A 6 10.55 -23.74 5.82
CA GLU A 6 11.38 -24.78 5.21
C GLU A 6 10.78 -25.25 3.86
N ASN A 7 11.61 -25.78 2.97
CA ASN A 7 11.15 -26.29 1.66
C ASN A 7 11.03 -27.82 1.62
N TRP A 8 11.54 -28.53 2.63
CA TRP A 8 11.60 -29.99 2.66
C TRP A 8 10.26 -30.69 2.86
N HIS A 9 9.26 -29.96 3.37
CA HIS A 9 7.88 -30.46 3.42
C HIS A 9 7.21 -30.52 2.03
N LYS A 10 7.80 -29.90 1.00
CA LYS A 10 7.31 -29.91 -0.38
C LYS A 10 7.81 -31.15 -1.14
N ARG A 11 7.12 -31.48 -2.24
CA ARG A 11 7.55 -32.54 -3.18
C ARG A 11 8.83 -32.14 -3.91
N ARG A 12 9.55 -33.14 -4.43
CA ARG A 12 10.69 -32.95 -5.34
C ARG A 12 10.22 -32.42 -6.69
N LYS A 13 11.14 -31.91 -7.51
CA LYS A 13 10.87 -31.52 -8.91
C LYS A 13 10.27 -32.68 -9.72
N THR A 14 10.69 -33.91 -9.44
CA THR A 14 10.15 -35.14 -10.05
C THR A 14 8.76 -35.55 -9.53
N GLY A 15 8.17 -34.82 -8.57
CA GLY A 15 6.88 -35.15 -7.96
C GLY A 15 6.94 -36.13 -6.77
N GLY A 16 8.09 -36.78 -6.54
CA GLY A 16 8.28 -37.70 -5.43
C GLY A 16 8.16 -37.03 -4.05
N LYS A 17 7.52 -37.73 -3.09
CA LYS A 17 7.39 -37.28 -1.69
C LYS A 17 8.74 -37.39 -0.97
N ARG A 18 9.11 -36.35 -0.21
CA ARG A 18 10.32 -36.34 0.61
C ARG A 18 9.99 -36.69 2.06
N LYS A 19 10.75 -37.59 2.68
CA LYS A 19 10.68 -37.85 4.13
C LYS A 19 11.50 -36.79 4.88
N PRO A 20 10.94 -36.10 5.89
CA PRO A 20 11.72 -35.20 6.75
C PRO A 20 12.76 -35.97 7.55
N TYR A 21 13.99 -35.45 7.65
CA TYR A 21 15.11 -36.13 8.32
C TYR A 21 15.45 -35.52 9.70
N HIS A 22 14.83 -34.41 10.07
CA HIS A 22 14.97 -33.77 11.37
C HIS A 22 13.69 -33.00 11.72
N LYS A 23 13.63 -32.53 12.98
CA LYS A 23 12.56 -31.65 13.46
C LYS A 23 12.79 -30.22 12.98
N LYS A 24 11.70 -29.44 12.83
CA LYS A 24 11.74 -28.00 12.49
C LYS A 24 12.81 -27.24 13.30
N ARG A 25 13.45 -26.22 12.71
CA ARG A 25 14.43 -25.35 13.41
C ARG A 25 13.93 -23.93 13.63
N LYS A 26 14.43 -23.26 14.69
CA LYS A 26 14.00 -21.89 15.06
C LYS A 26 14.24 -20.86 13.95
N TYR A 27 15.30 -21.00 13.16
CA TYR A 27 15.58 -20.06 12.06
C TYR A 27 14.59 -20.19 10.88
N GLU A 28 13.82 -21.27 10.79
CA GLU A 28 12.81 -21.53 9.75
C GLU A 28 11.42 -21.00 10.15
N LEU A 29 11.28 -20.40 11.34
CA LEU A 29 9.97 -19.94 11.82
C LEU A 29 9.33 -18.93 10.86
N GLY A 30 8.05 -19.08 10.58
CA GLY A 30 7.17 -18.07 10.00
C GLY A 30 6.36 -17.35 11.08
N ARG A 31 5.61 -16.32 10.70
CA ARG A 31 4.66 -15.62 11.57
C ARG A 31 3.34 -15.39 10.84
N PRO A 32 2.22 -15.23 11.56
CA PRO A 32 0.96 -14.80 10.96
C PRO A 32 1.10 -13.46 10.21
N ALA A 33 0.28 -13.27 9.18
CA ALA A 33 0.22 -12.01 8.46
C ALA A 33 -0.40 -10.89 9.32
N ALA A 34 0.06 -9.65 9.13
CA ALA A 34 -0.41 -8.49 9.87
C ALA A 34 -1.83 -8.05 9.47
N ASN A 35 -2.19 -8.24 8.19
CA ASN A 35 -3.46 -7.81 7.59
C ASN A 35 -3.83 -6.36 7.94
N THR A 36 -2.89 -5.43 7.77
CA THR A 36 -3.04 -4.01 8.12
C THR A 36 -4.30 -3.41 7.52
N LYS A 37 -5.12 -2.76 8.36
CA LYS A 37 -6.38 -2.11 7.96
C LYS A 37 -6.33 -0.60 8.11
N ILE A 38 -7.29 0.08 7.50
CA ILE A 38 -7.52 1.51 7.75
C ILE A 38 -8.14 1.69 9.14
N GLY A 39 -7.60 2.60 9.94
CA GLY A 39 -8.10 2.92 11.28
C GLY A 39 -7.04 3.61 12.14
N PRO A 40 -7.38 3.97 13.40
CA PRO A 40 -6.46 4.65 14.29
C PRO A 40 -5.16 3.86 14.45
N CYS A 41 -4.03 4.56 14.38
CA CYS A 41 -2.71 3.96 14.33
C CYS A 41 -2.48 2.96 15.47
N HIS A 42 -2.17 1.71 15.10
CA HIS A 42 -1.86 0.65 16.05
C HIS A 42 -0.77 -0.27 15.47
N ILE A 43 0.39 -0.27 16.13
CA ILE A 43 1.61 -0.94 15.64
C ILE A 43 2.19 -1.80 16.76
N HIS A 44 2.40 -3.09 16.47
CA HIS A 44 3.11 -3.99 17.38
C HIS A 44 4.58 -4.14 16.99
N THR A 45 5.46 -4.06 17.99
CA THR A 45 6.89 -4.36 17.81
C THR A 45 7.14 -5.86 17.96
N VAL A 46 7.92 -6.43 17.05
CA VAL A 46 8.27 -7.86 17.04
C VAL A 46 9.78 -8.03 17.03
N ARG A 47 10.34 -8.68 18.06
CA ARG A 47 11.76 -9.05 18.10
C ARG A 47 12.07 -10.14 17.06
N VAL A 48 13.17 -10.00 16.32
CA VAL A 48 13.60 -10.95 15.30
C VAL A 48 15.00 -11.52 15.60
N ARG A 49 15.49 -12.42 14.73
CA ARG A 49 16.83 -13.02 14.86
C ARG A 49 17.89 -11.92 14.90
N GLY A 50 18.91 -12.11 15.74
CA GLY A 50 19.99 -11.14 15.92
C GLY A 50 19.65 -9.96 16.82
N GLY A 51 18.50 -9.99 17.53
CA GLY A 51 18.11 -8.92 18.46
C GLY A 51 17.39 -7.73 17.82
N ASN A 52 17.33 -7.67 16.49
CA ASN A 52 16.65 -6.62 15.75
C ASN A 52 15.12 -6.58 16.01
N LYS A 53 14.49 -5.46 15.64
CA LYS A 53 13.04 -5.26 15.75
C LYS A 53 12.42 -5.08 14.36
N LYS A 54 11.17 -5.52 14.21
CA LYS A 54 10.28 -5.18 13.09
C LYS A 54 8.99 -4.61 13.63
N TYR A 55 8.32 -3.79 12.82
CA TYR A 55 7.09 -3.12 13.21
C TYR A 55 5.93 -3.66 12.37
N CYS A 56 4.96 -4.24 13.05
CA CYS A 56 3.80 -4.87 12.46
C CYS A 56 2.61 -3.92 12.62
N ALA A 57 2.33 -3.12 11.58
CA ALA A 57 1.14 -2.28 11.57
C ALA A 57 -0.13 -3.15 11.51
N LEU A 58 -1.02 -2.99 12.48
CA LEU A 58 -2.35 -3.60 12.46
C LEU A 58 -3.39 -2.62 11.91
N ARG A 59 -3.26 -1.34 12.26
CA ARG A 59 -4.10 -0.26 11.75
C ARG A 59 -3.28 0.98 11.44
N LEU A 60 -3.55 1.62 10.30
CA LEU A 60 -2.96 2.88 9.87
C LEU A 60 -4.02 3.72 9.14
N ASP A 61 -4.04 5.02 9.41
CA ASP A 61 -4.92 6.00 8.79
C ASP A 61 -4.13 7.08 8.02
N VAL A 62 -2.82 7.16 8.24
CA VAL A 62 -1.92 8.12 7.62
C VAL A 62 -0.71 7.43 6.99
N GLY A 63 -0.15 8.05 5.96
CA GLY A 63 1.10 7.64 5.31
C GLY A 63 1.84 8.84 4.72
N ASN A 64 3.12 8.66 4.39
CA ASN A 64 3.90 9.68 3.70
C ASN A 64 3.87 9.42 2.19
N PHE A 65 3.29 10.33 1.42
CA PHE A 65 3.16 10.18 -0.03
C PHE A 65 3.95 11.25 -0.76
N SER A 66 4.63 10.83 -1.83
CA SER A 66 5.40 11.72 -2.71
C SER A 66 4.63 12.02 -3.99
N TRP A 67 4.55 13.30 -4.35
CA TRP A 67 4.12 13.79 -5.65
C TRP A 67 5.37 13.95 -6.52
N GLY A 68 5.49 13.06 -7.52
CA GLY A 68 6.72 12.86 -8.29
C GLY A 68 7.08 14.03 -9.19
N SER A 69 6.13 14.56 -9.98
CA SER A 69 6.41 15.68 -10.90
C SER A 69 6.86 16.95 -10.17
N GLU A 70 6.24 17.25 -9.02
CA GLU A 70 6.48 18.47 -8.26
C GLU A 70 7.51 18.29 -7.13
N CYS A 71 8.12 17.10 -7.00
CA CYS A 71 9.07 16.77 -5.94
C CYS A 71 8.56 17.08 -4.51
N CYS A 72 7.24 16.96 -4.27
CA CYS A 72 6.61 17.35 -3.01
C CYS A 72 6.20 16.11 -2.22
N THR A 73 6.69 15.98 -0.98
CA THR A 73 6.31 14.87 -0.10
C THR A 73 5.51 15.38 1.09
N ARG A 74 4.35 14.79 1.35
CA ARG A 74 3.45 15.19 2.44
C ARG A 74 2.91 13.98 3.19
N LYS A 75 2.66 14.21 4.48
CA LYS A 75 1.88 13.29 5.32
C LYS A 75 0.41 13.46 4.97
N ILE A 76 -0.22 12.36 4.55
CA ILE A 76 -1.57 12.37 4.01
C ILE A 76 -2.39 11.27 4.67
N ARG A 77 -3.69 11.56 4.84
CA ARG A 77 -4.66 10.59 5.32
C ARG A 77 -5.08 9.64 4.20
N ILE A 78 -5.03 8.36 4.47
CA ILE A 78 -5.51 7.29 3.60
C ILE A 78 -7.01 7.15 3.82
N ILE A 79 -7.79 7.30 2.75
CA ILE A 79 -9.25 7.30 2.81
C ILE A 79 -9.79 5.90 2.55
N ASP A 80 -9.37 5.27 1.44
CA ASP A 80 -9.87 3.95 1.05
C ASP A 80 -8.88 3.16 0.19
N VAL A 81 -9.10 1.86 0.05
CA VAL A 81 -8.36 0.99 -0.90
C VAL A 81 -9.24 0.79 -2.13
N VAL A 82 -8.75 1.17 -3.31
CA VAL A 82 -9.55 1.17 -4.55
C VAL A 82 -9.22 -0.03 -5.42
N TYR A 83 -7.94 -0.39 -5.52
CA TYR A 83 -7.48 -1.47 -6.41
C TYR A 83 -6.31 -2.23 -5.82
N ASN A 84 -6.28 -3.54 -6.10
CA ASN A 84 -5.17 -4.43 -5.76
C ASN A 84 -4.95 -5.38 -6.94
N ALA A 85 -3.70 -5.53 -7.38
CA ALA A 85 -3.37 -6.38 -8.52
C ALA A 85 -3.38 -7.89 -8.19
N SER A 86 -3.17 -8.26 -6.92
CA SER A 86 -3.01 -9.65 -6.51
C SER A 86 -4.33 -10.33 -6.11
N ASN A 87 -5.18 -9.64 -5.33
CA ASN A 87 -6.42 -10.22 -4.83
C ASN A 87 -7.48 -9.15 -4.54
N ASN A 88 -8.69 -9.35 -5.07
CA ASN A 88 -9.84 -8.46 -4.88
C ASN A 88 -10.39 -8.48 -3.44
N GLU A 89 -10.20 -9.57 -2.69
CA GLU A 89 -10.60 -9.65 -1.28
C GLU A 89 -9.88 -8.62 -0.40
N LEU A 90 -8.67 -8.23 -0.79
CA LEU A 90 -7.90 -7.21 -0.08
C LEU A 90 -8.53 -5.83 -0.24
N VAL A 91 -9.16 -5.55 -1.38
CA VAL A 91 -9.92 -4.32 -1.62
C VAL A 91 -11.20 -4.34 -0.79
N ARG A 92 -11.97 -5.43 -0.85
CA ARG A 92 -13.24 -5.58 -0.10
C ARG A 92 -13.06 -5.36 1.40
N THR A 93 -11.96 -5.86 1.95
CA THR A 93 -11.67 -5.78 3.38
C THR A 93 -10.79 -4.59 3.76
N LYS A 94 -10.52 -3.65 2.84
CA LYS A 94 -9.69 -2.44 3.05
C LYS A 94 -8.31 -2.75 3.65
N THR A 95 -7.61 -3.73 3.07
CA THR A 95 -6.27 -4.16 3.53
C THR A 95 -5.18 -3.36 2.82
N LEU A 96 -4.27 -2.76 3.60
CA LEU A 96 -3.11 -2.04 3.11
C LEU A 96 -1.94 -3.02 2.89
N VAL A 97 -1.50 -3.15 1.65
CA VAL A 97 -0.35 -3.98 1.26
C VAL A 97 0.53 -3.23 0.26
N LYS A 98 1.76 -3.69 0.06
CA LYS A 98 2.63 -3.13 -0.97
C LYS A 98 1.95 -3.20 -2.35
N ASN A 99 2.08 -2.13 -3.12
CA ASN A 99 1.52 -1.88 -4.44
C ASN A 99 -0.01 -1.87 -4.51
N CYS A 100 -0.73 -1.71 -3.38
CA CYS A 100 -2.16 -1.42 -3.47
C CYS A 100 -2.39 0.05 -3.86
N VAL A 101 -3.41 0.28 -4.69
CA VAL A 101 -3.85 1.62 -5.07
C VAL A 101 -4.88 2.08 -4.05
N VAL A 102 -4.57 3.20 -3.41
CA VAL A 102 -5.35 3.82 -2.36
C VAL A 102 -5.84 5.19 -2.79
N LEU A 103 -6.91 5.63 -2.15
CA LEU A 103 -7.45 6.96 -2.29
C LEU A 103 -6.93 7.82 -1.14
N LEU A 104 -6.37 8.98 -1.47
CA LEU A 104 -5.68 9.89 -0.58
C LEU A 104 -6.38 11.23 -0.53
N ASP A 105 -6.23 11.94 0.59
CA ASP A 105 -6.66 13.34 0.74
C ASP A 105 -5.77 14.27 -0.10
N SER A 106 -6.36 15.14 -0.93
CA SER A 106 -5.60 16.07 -1.78
C SER A 106 -5.21 17.37 -1.07
N THR A 107 -5.81 17.67 0.08
CA THR A 107 -5.68 18.98 0.75
C THR A 107 -4.24 19.39 1.08
N PRO A 108 -3.33 18.50 1.53
CA PRO A 108 -1.95 18.92 1.84
C PRO A 108 -1.14 19.35 0.61
N TYR A 109 -1.48 18.81 -0.57
CA TYR A 109 -0.83 19.20 -1.82
C TYR A 109 -1.42 20.50 -2.38
N GLN A 110 -2.73 20.71 -2.24
CA GLN A 110 -3.37 21.98 -2.63
C GLN A 110 -2.76 23.15 -1.85
N GLN A 111 -2.65 23.03 -0.53
CA GLN A 111 -2.03 24.06 0.33
C GLN A 111 -0.59 24.36 -0.09
N TRP A 112 0.19 23.31 -0.38
CA TRP A 112 1.56 23.49 -0.83
C TRP A 112 1.63 24.16 -2.21
N TYR A 113 0.79 23.74 -3.16
CA TYR A 113 0.77 24.30 -4.52
C TYR A 113 0.39 25.78 -4.51
N GLU A 114 -0.63 26.16 -3.73
CA GLU A 114 -1.02 27.56 -3.53
C GLU A 114 0.11 28.37 -2.90
N SER A 115 0.85 27.82 -1.93
CA SER A 115 1.99 28.51 -1.31
C SER A 115 3.19 28.67 -2.25
N HIS A 116 3.41 27.72 -3.15
CA HIS A 116 4.60 27.67 -3.99
C HIS A 116 4.42 28.48 -5.28
N TYR A 117 3.25 28.36 -5.92
CA TYR A 117 2.95 29.00 -7.20
C TYR A 117 2.03 30.22 -7.09
N ALA A 118 1.43 30.48 -5.92
CA ALA A 118 0.40 31.52 -5.73
C ALA A 118 -0.81 31.37 -6.68
N LEU A 119 -1.05 30.17 -7.19
CA LEU A 119 -2.14 29.84 -8.10
C LEU A 119 -3.13 28.88 -7.41
N PRO A 120 -4.45 29.09 -7.58
CA PRO A 120 -5.44 28.19 -7.01
C PRO A 120 -5.49 26.86 -7.77
N LEU A 121 -5.41 25.74 -7.05
CA LEU A 121 -5.53 24.39 -7.60
C LEU A 121 -6.88 23.77 -7.25
N GLY A 122 -7.55 23.13 -8.22
CA GLY A 122 -8.83 22.42 -7.99
C GLY A 122 -10.08 23.30 -7.99
N ARG A 123 -10.00 24.58 -8.37
CA ARG A 123 -11.18 25.43 -8.62
C ARG A 123 -11.71 25.20 -10.05
N LYS A 124 -13.02 25.39 -10.26
CA LYS A 124 -13.71 25.19 -11.56
C LYS A 124 -13.09 26.08 -12.68
N LYS A 125 -12.11 25.54 -13.39
CA LYS A 125 -11.77 25.89 -14.77
C LYS A 125 -11.54 24.57 -15.51
N GLY A 126 -11.97 24.52 -16.78
CA GLY A 126 -12.00 23.32 -17.62
C GLY A 126 -10.72 22.51 -17.46
N ALA A 127 -10.81 21.40 -16.73
CA ALA A 127 -9.68 20.55 -16.41
C ALA A 127 -9.30 19.81 -17.68
N ASN A 128 -8.08 20.05 -18.18
CA ASN A 128 -7.58 19.38 -19.37
C ASN A 128 -6.79 18.11 -19.01
N SER A 129 -6.47 17.89 -17.73
CA SER A 129 -5.67 16.77 -17.25
C SER A 129 -6.42 15.89 -16.22
N LEU A 130 -6.16 14.57 -16.26
CA LEU A 130 -6.74 13.59 -15.32
C LEU A 130 -6.37 13.86 -13.86
N LEU A 131 -5.23 14.51 -13.62
CA LEU A 131 -4.76 14.88 -12.30
C LEU A 131 -5.58 16.04 -11.72
N GLU A 132 -5.89 17.05 -12.53
CA GLU A 132 -6.75 18.17 -12.14
C GLU A 132 -8.17 17.71 -11.77
N GLU A 133 -8.73 16.74 -12.50
CA GLU A 133 -10.02 16.13 -12.15
C GLU A 133 -10.01 15.53 -10.73
N GLN A 134 -8.91 14.90 -10.33
CA GLN A 134 -8.75 14.33 -8.99
C GLN A 134 -8.64 15.42 -7.91
N PHE A 135 -7.91 16.49 -8.20
CA PHE A 135 -7.85 17.65 -7.30
C PHE A 135 -9.20 18.33 -7.13
N GLN A 136 -10.02 18.41 -8.18
CA GLN A 136 -11.40 18.91 -8.08
C GLN A 136 -12.29 18.01 -7.20
N GLN A 137 -12.08 16.69 -7.23
CA GLN A 137 -12.77 15.74 -6.35
C GLN A 137 -12.27 15.77 -4.89
N GLY A 138 -11.17 16.48 -4.61
CA GLY A 138 -10.53 16.53 -3.30
C GLY A 138 -9.77 15.25 -2.92
N LYS A 139 -9.51 14.37 -3.91
CA LYS A 139 -9.09 12.99 -3.68
C LYS A 139 -8.13 12.52 -4.75
N LEU A 140 -6.93 12.11 -4.37
CA LEU A 140 -5.90 11.61 -5.30
C LEU A 140 -5.81 10.09 -5.25
N LEU A 141 -5.43 9.48 -6.36
CA LEU A 141 -5.01 8.07 -6.36
C LEU A 141 -3.51 7.98 -6.06
N GLY A 142 -3.13 7.13 -5.12
CA GLY A 142 -1.74 6.84 -4.81
C GLY A 142 -1.46 5.34 -4.73
N CYS A 143 -0.21 4.96 -4.91
CA CYS A 143 0.28 3.60 -4.79
C CYS A 143 1.14 3.47 -3.54
N ILE A 144 0.87 2.48 -2.69
CA ILE A 144 1.72 2.19 -1.53
C ILE A 144 3.00 1.48 -2.00
N ALA A 145 4.17 2.08 -1.79
CA ALA A 145 5.45 1.48 -2.15
C ALA A 145 6.11 0.70 -0.99
N SER A 146 5.72 1.04 0.24
CA SER A 146 6.21 0.44 1.48
C SER A 146 5.57 -0.93 1.79
N ARG A 147 6.05 -1.59 2.86
CA ARG A 147 5.51 -2.89 3.35
C ARG A 147 5.01 -2.72 4.79
N PRO A 148 3.73 -2.32 5.01
CA PRO A 148 3.21 -1.96 6.33
C PRO A 148 3.42 -3.01 7.42
N GLY A 149 3.29 -4.29 7.09
CA GLY A 149 3.52 -5.39 8.05
C GLY A 149 4.98 -5.66 8.44
N GLN A 150 5.95 -4.91 7.91
CA GLN A 150 7.38 -5.06 8.24
C GLN A 150 7.98 -3.78 8.83
N CYS A 151 7.67 -2.62 8.23
CA CYS A 151 8.17 -1.31 8.66
C CYS A 151 7.19 -0.53 9.53
N GLY A 152 5.91 -0.92 9.59
CA GLY A 152 4.89 -0.18 10.34
C GLY A 152 4.39 1.09 9.66
N GLN A 153 4.77 1.33 8.40
CA GLN A 153 4.47 2.55 7.65
C GLN A 153 3.74 2.23 6.34
N ALA A 154 2.92 3.18 5.88
CA ALA A 154 2.13 3.08 4.65
C ALA A 154 2.51 4.19 3.65
N ASP A 155 3.80 4.29 3.36
CA ASP A 155 4.35 5.28 2.44
C ASP A 155 4.20 4.86 0.97
N GLY A 156 4.13 5.86 0.09
CA GLY A 156 3.85 5.68 -1.32
C GLY A 156 4.09 6.92 -2.17
N TYR A 157 3.53 6.89 -3.37
CA TYR A 157 3.58 8.00 -4.32
C TYR A 157 2.21 8.21 -5.00
N VAL A 158 1.95 9.44 -5.45
CA VAL A 158 0.75 9.80 -6.22
C VAL A 158 0.88 9.22 -7.63
N LEU A 159 -0.20 8.67 -8.17
CA LEU A 159 -0.23 8.12 -9.52
C LEU A 159 -0.38 9.24 -10.56
N GLU A 160 0.49 9.25 -11.56
CA GLU A 160 0.51 10.27 -12.62
C GLU A 160 0.66 9.64 -14.02
N GLY A 161 0.34 10.42 -15.06
CA GLY A 161 0.56 10.07 -16.47
C GLY A 161 -0.04 8.72 -16.89
N LYS A 162 0.76 7.94 -17.64
CA LYS A 162 0.33 6.63 -18.19
C LYS A 162 -0.01 5.59 -17.12
N GLU A 163 0.64 5.67 -15.95
CA GLU A 163 0.35 4.75 -14.84
C GLU A 163 -1.04 5.03 -14.27
N LEU A 164 -1.38 6.31 -14.11
CA LEU A 164 -2.71 6.73 -13.67
C LEU A 164 -3.79 6.27 -14.66
N GLU A 165 -3.60 6.52 -15.96
CA GLU A 165 -4.52 6.09 -17.01
C GLU A 165 -4.78 4.57 -16.98
N PHE A 166 -3.72 3.78 -16.81
CA PHE A 166 -3.81 2.34 -16.73
C PHE A 166 -4.71 1.88 -15.57
N TYR A 167 -4.48 2.41 -14.37
CA TYR A 167 -5.27 2.03 -13.20
C TYR A 167 -6.71 2.55 -13.28
N LEU A 168 -6.93 3.77 -13.79
CA LEU A 168 -8.27 4.29 -14.02
C LEU A 168 -9.07 3.40 -14.97
N ARG A 169 -8.46 2.93 -16.07
CA ARG A 169 -9.10 1.99 -17.00
C ARG A 169 -9.48 0.67 -16.30
N LYS A 170 -8.60 0.13 -15.45
CA LYS A 170 -8.87 -1.10 -14.68
C LYS A 170 -10.00 -0.91 -13.66
N ILE A 171 -10.03 0.22 -12.97
CA ILE A 171 -11.07 0.55 -11.99
C ILE A 171 -12.42 0.72 -12.69
N LYS A 172 -12.46 1.45 -13.82
CA LYS A 172 -13.69 1.63 -14.64
C LYS A 172 -14.23 0.29 -15.13
N ALA A 173 -13.38 -0.56 -15.70
CA ALA A 173 -13.78 -1.90 -16.17
C ALA A 173 -14.30 -2.83 -15.05
N ARG A 174 -13.87 -2.60 -13.81
CA ARG A 174 -14.33 -3.39 -12.64
C ARG A 174 -15.66 -2.89 -12.08
N LYS A 175 -15.99 -1.61 -12.22
CA LYS A 175 -17.27 -1.03 -11.77
C LYS A 175 -18.42 -1.27 -12.74
N GLY A 176 -18.13 -1.47 -14.03
CA GLY A 176 -19.14 -1.75 -15.05
C GLY A 176 -19.54 -3.22 -15.19
N LYS A 177 -19.02 -4.10 -14.31
CA LYS A 177 -19.43 -5.49 -14.15
C LYS A 177 -20.20 -5.63 -12.84
#